data_AF-L8XZG7-F1
#
_entry.id   AF-L8XZG7-F1
#
_cell.length_a   1.000
_cell.length_b   1.000
_cell.length_c   1.000
_cell.angle_alpha   90.00
_cell.angle_beta   90.00
_cell.angle_gamma   90.00
#
_symmetry.space_group_name_H-M   'P 1'
#
loop_
_entity.id
_entity.type
_entity.pdbx_description
1 polymer ?
#
loop_
_entity_poly.entity_id
_entity_poly.type
_entity_poly.pdbx_seq_one_letter_code
_entity_poly.pdbx_strand_id
1 'polypeptide(L)'
;MICTEVKKHINELAVLNELSQNDIDKMHLINAHLQNVIPGLTEDFYRTAWTPALGMNFPELSQVAVEVIFNTWIKSVLSCPTTAPQKYTEALWTMGELHAEHRLAPVVLAAAIPFMKETVKQCLVQNDSALPYTLKLELAASLLKTLEMNESVLYQCVA
;
A
#
# COMPACT_ATOMS: atom_id res chain seq x y z
N MET A 1 -20.71 4.97 6.85
CA MET A 1 -20.64 4.73 8.31
C MET A 1 -19.30 4.15 8.76
N ILE A 2 -18.52 3.51 7.85
CA ILE A 2 -17.13 3.07 8.10
C ILE A 2 -16.20 4.23 8.48
N CYS A 3 -16.31 5.39 7.81
CA CYS A 3 -15.44 6.54 8.07
C CYS A 3 -15.57 7.19 9.46
N THR A 4 -16.64 6.96 10.23
CA THR A 4 -16.87 7.66 11.49
C THR A 4 -16.26 6.93 12.69
N GLU A 5 -16.32 5.60 12.71
CA GLU A 5 -15.72 4.79 13.78
C GLU A 5 -14.20 4.72 13.62
N VAL A 6 -13.67 4.50 12.41
CA VAL A 6 -12.22 4.41 12.25
C VAL A 6 -11.52 5.76 12.50
N LYS A 7 -12.19 6.89 12.21
CA LYS A 7 -11.69 8.22 12.60
C LYS A 7 -11.52 8.39 14.11
N LYS A 8 -12.35 7.75 14.94
CA LYS A 8 -12.21 7.80 16.41
C LYS A 8 -10.97 7.05 16.89
N HIS A 9 -10.58 6.01 16.16
CA HIS A 9 -9.45 5.15 16.49
C HIS A 9 -8.16 5.50 15.74
N ILE A 10 -8.13 6.57 14.93
CA ILE A 10 -6.92 7.00 14.18
C ILE A 10 -5.71 7.15 15.09
N ASN A 11 -5.89 7.71 16.29
CA ASN A 11 -4.78 7.91 17.23
C ASN A 11 -4.30 6.58 17.84
N GLU A 12 -5.20 5.65 18.13
CA GLU A 12 -4.86 4.33 18.66
C GLU A 12 -4.17 3.47 17.60
N LEU A 13 -4.65 3.54 16.36
CA LEU A 13 -4.03 2.91 15.20
C LEU A 13 -2.66 3.50 14.91
N ALA A 14 -2.52 4.83 14.97
CA ALA A 14 -1.25 5.53 14.79
C ALA A 14 -0.18 5.12 15.79
N VAL A 15 -0.56 4.76 17.01
CA VAL A 15 0.34 4.22 18.04
C VAL A 15 0.79 2.78 17.71
N LEU A 16 0.01 2.00 16.96
CA LEU A 16 0.36 0.62 16.60
C LEU A 16 1.35 0.52 15.43
N ASN A 17 1.31 1.44 14.46
CA ASN A 17 2.41 1.63 13.49
C ASN A 17 2.98 3.03 13.62
N GLU A 18 3.74 3.28 14.68
CA GLU A 18 4.48 4.54 14.87
C GLU A 18 5.43 4.78 13.70
N LEU A 19 4.94 5.48 12.68
CA LEU A 19 5.78 6.12 11.67
C LEU A 19 6.47 7.29 12.37
N SER A 20 7.75 7.12 12.64
CA SER A 20 8.59 8.19 13.15
C SER A 20 8.75 9.28 12.09
N GLN A 21 9.18 10.48 12.49
CA GLN A 21 9.55 11.52 11.51
C GLN A 21 10.60 11.00 10.50
N ASN A 22 11.53 10.16 10.95
CA ASN A 22 12.51 9.51 10.09
C ASN A 22 11.86 8.57 9.06
N ASP A 23 10.79 7.85 9.44
CA ASP A 23 10.03 7.02 8.48
C ASP A 23 9.32 7.91 7.44
N ILE A 24 8.77 9.06 7.87
CA ILE A 24 8.14 10.04 6.97
C ILE A 24 9.16 10.59 5.98
N ASP A 25 10.34 11.02 6.43
CA ASP A 25 11.41 11.55 5.58
C ASP A 25 11.88 10.51 4.56
N LYS A 26 11.93 9.23 4.94
CA LYS A 26 12.22 8.12 4.04
C LYS A 26 11.12 7.90 3.00
N MET A 27 9.85 8.02 3.38
CA MET A 27 8.74 7.96 2.43
C MET A 27 8.81 9.11 1.40
N HIS A 28 9.25 10.31 1.82
CA HIS A 28 9.53 11.41 0.89
C HIS A 28 10.61 11.05 -0.14
N LEU A 29 11.72 10.46 0.31
CA LEU A 29 12.79 9.99 -0.57
C LEU A 29 12.28 8.93 -1.55
N ILE A 30 11.52 7.96 -1.05
CA ILE A 30 10.92 6.88 -1.85
C ILE A 30 10.00 7.46 -2.93
N ASN A 31 9.09 8.35 -2.58
CA ASN A 31 8.12 8.91 -3.54
C ASN A 31 8.81 9.69 -4.68
N ALA A 32 9.90 10.40 -4.39
CA ALA A 32 10.65 11.16 -5.39
C ALA A 32 11.21 10.28 -6.53
N HIS A 33 11.36 8.97 -6.30
CA HIS A 33 11.96 8.03 -7.26
C HIS A 33 10.98 7.00 -7.85
N LEU A 34 9.76 6.86 -7.30
CA LEU A 34 8.88 5.74 -7.65
C LEU A 34 7.82 6.02 -8.71
N GLN A 35 7.58 7.27 -9.11
CA GLN A 35 6.49 7.61 -10.05
C GLN A 35 6.61 6.88 -11.40
N ASN A 36 7.83 6.62 -11.86
CA ASN A 36 8.07 5.91 -13.12
C ASN A 36 7.95 4.38 -13.00
N VAL A 37 7.91 3.84 -11.78
CA VAL A 37 7.92 2.39 -11.51
C VAL A 37 6.49 1.85 -11.33
N ILE A 38 5.55 2.70 -10.92
CA ILE A 38 4.14 2.32 -10.65
C ILE A 38 3.48 1.60 -11.84
N PRO A 39 3.63 2.03 -13.12
CA PRO A 39 3.04 1.31 -14.24
C PRO A 39 3.54 -0.14 -14.34
N GLY A 40 4.85 -0.36 -14.19
CA GLY A 40 5.44 -1.69 -14.21
C GLY A 40 4.95 -2.57 -13.06
N LEU A 41 4.88 -2.01 -11.84
CA LEU A 41 4.34 -2.72 -10.67
C LEU A 41 2.87 -3.11 -10.84
N THR A 42 2.08 -2.26 -11.50
CA THR A 42 0.66 -2.53 -11.77
C THR A 42 0.50 -3.71 -12.73
N GLU A 43 1.32 -3.74 -13.79
CA GLU A 43 1.34 -4.84 -14.75
C GLU A 43 1.82 -6.14 -14.08
N ASP A 44 2.89 -6.08 -13.30
CA ASP A 44 3.44 -7.23 -12.58
C ASP A 44 2.43 -7.80 -11.57
N PHE A 45 1.74 -6.94 -10.82
CA PHE A 45 0.67 -7.34 -9.91
C PHE A 45 -0.40 -8.14 -10.65
N TYR A 46 -0.90 -7.60 -11.78
CA TYR A 46 -1.94 -8.27 -12.55
C TYR A 46 -1.48 -9.63 -13.10
N ARG A 47 -0.25 -9.70 -13.63
CA ARG A 47 0.31 -10.91 -14.25
C ARG A 47 0.67 -12.01 -13.25
N THR A 48 1.07 -11.65 -12.03
CA THR A 48 1.69 -12.61 -11.10
C THR A 48 0.86 -12.87 -9.85
N ALA A 49 0.16 -11.86 -9.33
CA ALA A 49 -0.59 -11.95 -8.08
C ALA A 49 -2.11 -11.98 -8.29
N TRP A 50 -2.61 -11.38 -9.38
CA TRP A 50 -4.03 -11.37 -9.73
C TRP A 50 -4.38 -12.38 -10.84
N THR A 51 -4.08 -13.66 -10.61
CA THR A 51 -4.30 -14.70 -11.62
C THR A 51 -5.41 -15.69 -11.22
N PRO A 52 -6.16 -16.26 -12.19
CA PRO A 52 -7.13 -17.31 -11.90
C PRO A 52 -6.54 -18.53 -11.19
N ALA A 53 -5.26 -18.84 -11.46
CA ALA A 53 -4.54 -19.96 -10.83
C ALA A 53 -4.36 -19.76 -9.31
N LEU A 54 -4.38 -18.51 -8.84
CA LEU A 54 -4.33 -18.15 -7.42
C LEU A 54 -5.73 -17.91 -6.81
N GLY A 55 -6.80 -18.30 -7.52
CA GLY A 55 -8.18 -18.10 -7.08
C GLY A 55 -8.71 -16.69 -7.31
N MET A 56 -7.96 -15.81 -7.98
CA MET A 56 -8.39 -14.45 -8.30
C MET A 56 -9.24 -14.44 -9.56
N ASN A 57 -10.46 -14.97 -9.46
CA ASN A 57 -11.43 -15.02 -10.56
C ASN A 57 -12.77 -14.42 -10.12
N PHE A 58 -12.94 -13.12 -10.36
CA PHE A 58 -14.12 -12.35 -10.01
C PHE A 58 -14.73 -11.74 -11.27
N PRO A 59 -15.82 -12.31 -11.82
CA PRO A 59 -16.45 -11.83 -13.05
C PRO A 59 -16.87 -10.35 -13.02
N GLU A 60 -17.12 -9.82 -11.82
CA GLU A 60 -17.52 -8.43 -11.58
C GLU A 60 -16.33 -7.45 -11.63
N LEU A 61 -15.09 -7.94 -11.69
CA LEU A 61 -13.88 -7.12 -11.79
C LEU A 61 -13.23 -7.32 -13.16
N SER A 62 -13.25 -6.28 -13.99
CA SER A 62 -12.44 -6.24 -15.20
C SER A 62 -10.96 -6.02 -14.86
N GLN A 63 -10.06 -6.42 -15.76
CA GLN A 63 -8.63 -6.10 -15.66
C GLN A 63 -8.40 -4.60 -15.41
N VAL A 64 -9.07 -3.75 -16.19
CA VAL A 64 -8.96 -2.28 -16.06
C VAL A 64 -9.34 -1.82 -14.66
N ALA A 65 -10.40 -2.38 -14.07
CA ALA A 65 -10.79 -2.03 -12.70
C ALA A 65 -9.71 -2.44 -11.69
N VAL A 66 -9.15 -3.64 -11.82
CA VAL A 66 -8.07 -4.14 -10.94
C VAL A 66 -6.84 -3.25 -11.02
N GLU A 67 -6.42 -2.89 -12.23
CA GLU A 67 -5.29 -1.99 -12.46
C GLU A 67 -5.54 -0.59 -11.87
N VAL A 68 -6.75 -0.03 -12.05
CA VAL A 68 -7.14 1.26 -11.45
C VAL A 68 -7.11 1.20 -9.94
N ILE A 69 -7.70 0.16 -9.33
CA ILE A 69 -7.71 -0.02 -7.87
C ILE A 69 -6.28 -0.08 -7.33
N PHE A 70 -5.43 -0.92 -7.92
CA PHE A 70 -4.04 -1.06 -7.52
C PHE A 70 -3.28 0.25 -7.67
N ASN A 71 -3.40 0.91 -8.83
CA ASN A 71 -2.68 2.14 -9.14
C ASN A 71 -3.05 3.30 -8.20
N THR A 72 -4.34 3.47 -7.92
CA THR A 72 -4.83 4.48 -6.98
C THR A 72 -4.34 4.17 -5.56
N TRP A 73 -4.41 2.92 -5.13
CA TRP A 73 -3.94 2.52 -3.81
C TRP A 73 -2.43 2.67 -3.65
N ILE A 74 -1.62 2.19 -4.60
CA ILE A 74 -0.16 2.27 -4.47
C ILE A 74 0.34 3.72 -4.47
N LYS A 75 -0.33 4.62 -5.19
CA LYS A 75 -0.07 6.06 -5.10
C LYS A 75 -0.34 6.62 -3.71
N SER A 76 -1.41 6.17 -3.05
CA SER A 76 -1.71 6.52 -1.65
C SER A 76 -0.70 5.91 -0.68
N VAL A 77 -0.27 4.66 -0.87
CA VAL A 77 0.80 4.05 -0.07
C VAL A 77 2.11 4.83 -0.20
N LEU A 78 2.44 5.28 -1.40
CA LEU A 78 3.67 6.04 -1.69
C LEU A 78 3.51 7.55 -1.51
N SER A 79 2.33 8.03 -1.12
CA SER A 79 2.10 9.44 -0.85
C SER A 79 3.03 9.93 0.28
N CYS A 80 3.33 11.22 0.27
CA CYS A 80 4.19 11.89 1.24
C CYS A 80 3.34 12.56 2.34
N PRO A 81 3.05 11.90 3.46
CA PRO A 81 2.37 12.54 4.57
C PRO A 81 3.33 13.49 5.29
N THR A 82 2.81 14.54 5.92
CA THR A 82 3.60 15.39 6.83
C THR A 82 3.64 14.84 8.27
N THR A 83 2.67 13.98 8.62
CA THR A 83 2.53 13.39 9.96
C THR A 83 1.96 11.96 9.86
N ALA A 84 2.22 11.12 10.86
CA ALA A 84 1.63 9.78 10.90
C ALA A 84 0.08 9.80 10.85
N PRO A 85 -0.65 10.61 11.63
CA PRO A 85 -2.11 10.66 11.54
C PRO A 85 -2.65 11.05 10.16
N GLN A 86 -1.92 11.90 9.41
CA GLN A 86 -2.27 12.21 8.03
C GLN A 86 -2.18 10.97 7.14
N LYS A 87 -1.13 10.15 7.31
CA LYS A 87 -0.94 8.92 6.53
C LYS A 87 -2.05 7.90 6.76
N TYR A 88 -2.49 7.74 8.01
CA TYR A 88 -3.64 6.90 8.36
C TYR A 88 -4.93 7.43 7.74
N THR A 89 -5.17 8.74 7.85
CA THR A 89 -6.36 9.38 7.30
C THR A 89 -6.44 9.18 5.78
N GLU A 90 -5.31 9.33 5.09
CA GLU A 90 -5.22 9.12 3.64
C GLU A 90 -5.48 7.67 3.26
N ALA A 91 -4.87 6.70 3.95
CA ALA A 91 -5.12 5.28 3.71
C ALA A 91 -6.62 4.94 3.88
N LEU A 92 -7.24 5.41 4.97
CA LEU A 92 -8.66 5.22 5.23
C LEU A 92 -9.55 5.81 4.14
N TRP A 93 -9.23 7.04 3.74
CA TRP A 93 -9.98 7.75 2.73
C TRP A 93 -9.88 7.04 1.38
N THR A 94 -8.67 6.70 0.94
CA THR A 94 -8.44 5.97 -0.31
C THR A 94 -9.17 4.63 -0.32
N MET A 95 -9.12 3.86 0.77
CA MET A 95 -9.86 2.58 0.84
C MET A 95 -11.37 2.77 0.79
N GLY A 96 -11.89 3.80 1.46
CA GLY A 96 -13.31 4.14 1.44
C GLY A 96 -13.80 4.55 0.05
N GLU A 97 -13.04 5.40 -0.66
CA GLU A 97 -13.34 5.82 -2.03
C GLU A 97 -13.30 4.62 -2.99
N LEU A 98 -12.23 3.83 -2.95
CA LEU A 98 -12.08 2.66 -3.81
C LEU A 98 -13.20 1.65 -3.58
N HIS A 99 -13.61 1.41 -2.32
CA HIS A 99 -14.73 0.52 -2.04
C HIS A 99 -16.07 1.06 -2.55
N ALA A 100 -16.29 2.38 -2.45
CA ALA A 100 -17.50 3.01 -2.94
C ALA A 100 -17.62 2.95 -4.48
N GLU A 101 -16.51 3.15 -5.19
CA GLU A 101 -16.45 3.09 -6.66
C GLU A 101 -16.40 1.65 -7.19
N HIS A 102 -15.61 0.81 -6.53
CA HIS A 102 -15.39 -0.59 -6.90
C HIS A 102 -15.66 -1.48 -5.69
N ARG A 103 -16.87 -2.04 -5.62
CA ARG A 103 -17.33 -2.84 -4.46
C ARG A 103 -16.32 -3.93 -4.01
N LEU A 104 -15.62 -4.55 -4.95
CA LEU A 104 -14.63 -5.61 -4.70
C LEU A 104 -13.19 -5.10 -4.53
N ALA A 105 -12.96 -3.78 -4.42
CA ALA A 105 -11.65 -3.21 -4.15
C ALA A 105 -10.96 -3.82 -2.93
N PRO A 106 -11.62 -4.08 -1.78
CA PRO A 106 -10.95 -4.71 -0.64
C PRO A 106 -10.29 -6.05 -0.97
N VAL A 107 -10.85 -6.84 -1.89
CA VAL A 107 -10.26 -8.11 -2.34
C VAL A 107 -8.98 -7.88 -3.13
N VAL A 108 -8.99 -6.88 -4.03
CA VAL A 108 -7.81 -6.46 -4.78
C VAL A 108 -6.72 -5.97 -3.84
N LEU A 109 -7.07 -5.14 -2.84
CA LEU A 109 -6.11 -4.63 -1.86
C LEU A 109 -5.54 -5.73 -0.96
N ALA A 110 -6.35 -6.72 -0.57
CA ALA A 110 -5.91 -7.88 0.20
C ALA A 110 -4.88 -8.73 -0.56
N ALA A 111 -4.94 -8.77 -1.90
CA ALA A 111 -3.92 -9.41 -2.74
C ALA A 111 -2.71 -8.48 -3.00
N ALA A 112 -2.94 -7.17 -3.13
CA ALA A 112 -1.92 -6.18 -3.44
C ALA A 112 -0.90 -5.98 -2.30
N ILE A 113 -1.36 -5.99 -1.04
CA ILE A 113 -0.48 -5.81 0.12
C ILE A 113 0.61 -6.91 0.20
N PRO A 114 0.28 -8.22 0.18
CA PRO A 114 1.29 -9.28 0.16
C PRO A 114 2.22 -9.21 -1.03
N PHE A 115 1.69 -8.92 -2.23
CA PHE A 115 2.49 -8.69 -3.43
C PHE A 115 3.55 -7.61 -3.19
N MET A 116 3.14 -6.44 -2.69
CA MET A 116 4.07 -5.34 -2.41
C MET A 116 5.09 -5.69 -1.33
N LYS A 117 4.69 -6.39 -0.25
CA LYS A 117 5.63 -6.86 0.78
C LYS A 117 6.70 -7.77 0.19
N GLU A 118 6.34 -8.64 -0.74
CA GLU A 118 7.29 -9.51 -1.43
C GLU A 118 8.20 -8.74 -2.39
N THR A 119 7.64 -7.81 -3.17
CA THR A 119 8.42 -6.92 -4.04
C THR A 119 9.50 -6.16 -3.26
N VAL A 120 9.16 -5.62 -2.07
CA VAL A 120 10.13 -4.93 -1.21
C VAL A 120 11.26 -5.85 -0.75
N LYS A 121 10.94 -7.10 -0.37
CA LYS A 121 11.97 -8.09 0.00
C LYS A 121 12.87 -8.44 -1.18
N GLN A 122 12.32 -8.56 -2.38
CA GLN A 122 13.09 -8.81 -3.59
C GLN A 122 14.08 -7.67 -3.88
N CYS A 123 13.66 -6.41 -3.68
CA CYS A 123 14.57 -5.26 -3.81
C CYS A 123 15.72 -5.26 -2.80
N LEU A 124 15.53 -5.87 -1.61
CA LEU A 124 16.59 -6.00 -0.60
C LEU A 124 17.66 -7.02 -0.98
N VAL A 125 17.27 -8.13 -1.61
CA VAL A 125 18.19 -9.21 -2.00
C VAL A 125 18.87 -8.97 -3.34
N GLN A 126 18.35 -8.04 -4.15
CA GLN A 126 18.99 -7.64 -5.40
C GLN A 126 20.31 -6.90 -5.13
N ASN A 127 21.39 -7.44 -5.68
CA ASN A 127 22.73 -6.85 -5.67
C ASN A 127 22.79 -5.63 -6.60
N ASP A 128 22.18 -4.53 -6.16
CA ASP A 128 22.36 -3.23 -6.79
C ASP A 128 23.39 -2.42 -5.98
N SER A 129 24.53 -2.10 -6.58
CA SER A 129 25.61 -1.31 -5.97
C SER A 129 25.26 0.17 -5.82
N ALA A 130 24.13 0.63 -6.36
CA ALA A 130 23.76 2.05 -6.36
C ALA A 130 23.41 2.62 -4.98
N LEU A 131 23.02 1.77 -4.02
CA LEU A 131 22.63 2.21 -2.68
C LEU A 131 23.31 1.39 -1.58
N PRO A 132 23.85 2.01 -0.51
CA PRO A 132 24.36 1.29 0.65
C PRO A 132 23.29 0.36 1.23
N TYR A 133 23.68 -0.88 1.57
CA TYR A 133 22.75 -1.90 2.07
C TYR A 133 21.98 -1.45 3.32
N THR A 134 22.62 -0.71 4.22
CA THR A 134 21.97 -0.13 5.41
C THR A 134 20.84 0.82 5.03
N LEU A 135 21.06 1.69 4.03
CA LEU A 135 20.02 2.60 3.54
C LEU A 135 18.88 1.83 2.86
N LYS A 136 19.18 0.76 2.10
CA LYS A 136 18.14 -0.10 1.52
C LYS A 136 17.25 -0.72 2.60
N LEU A 137 17.86 -1.26 3.65
CA LEU A 137 17.15 -1.85 4.79
C LEU A 137 16.25 -0.82 5.48
N GLU A 138 16.77 0.38 5.69
CA GLU A 138 16.00 1.45 6.33
C GLU A 138 14.79 1.89 5.49
N LEU A 139 14.95 2.06 4.18
CA LEU A 139 13.86 2.40 3.27
C LEU A 139 12.81 1.28 3.21
N ALA A 140 13.26 0.03 3.12
CA ALA A 140 12.37 -1.12 3.13
C ALA A 140 11.59 -1.24 4.43
N ALA A 141 12.23 -1.00 5.58
CA ALA A 141 11.55 -1.03 6.88
C ALA A 141 10.42 0.01 6.97
N SER A 142 10.67 1.25 6.54
CA SER A 142 9.63 2.30 6.54
C SER A 142 8.48 1.98 5.57
N LEU A 143 8.78 1.40 4.41
CA LEU A 143 7.75 0.99 3.46
C LEU A 143 6.92 -0.20 3.98
N LEU A 144 7.57 -1.19 4.61
CA LEU A 144 6.88 -2.33 5.22
C LEU A 144 5.95 -1.90 6.35
N LYS A 145 6.38 -0.98 7.23
CA LYS A 145 5.50 -0.37 8.24
C LYS A 145 4.27 0.30 7.61
N THR A 146 4.46 1.01 6.50
CA THR A 146 3.36 1.66 5.78
C THR A 146 2.39 0.63 5.17
N LEU A 147 2.90 -0.51 4.70
CA LEU A 147 2.07 -1.60 4.19
C LEU A 147 1.31 -2.32 5.32
N GLU A 148 1.94 -2.54 6.47
CA GLU A 148 1.29 -3.11 7.68
C GLU A 148 0.19 -2.18 8.23
N MET A 149 0.42 -0.87 8.17
CA MET A 149 -0.60 0.12 8.45
C MET A 149 -1.81 -0.03 7.53
N ASN A 150 -1.57 -0.10 6.22
CA ASN A 150 -2.65 -0.26 5.24
C ASN A 150 -3.41 -1.57 5.45
N GLU A 151 -2.70 -2.66 5.74
CA GLU A 151 -3.32 -3.95 6.08
C GLU A 151 -4.23 -3.85 7.31
N SER A 152 -3.75 -3.18 8.36
CA SER A 152 -4.54 -2.97 9.59
C SER A 152 -5.81 -2.17 9.31
N VAL A 153 -5.69 -1.10 8.51
CA VAL A 153 -6.82 -0.28 8.06
C VAL A 153 -7.81 -1.10 7.22
N LEU A 154 -7.31 -1.92 6.30
CA LEU A 154 -8.14 -2.78 5.46
C LEU A 154 -8.96 -3.76 6.32
N TYR A 155 -8.33 -4.44 7.27
CA TYR A 155 -9.04 -5.36 8.16
C TYR A 155 -10.14 -4.65 8.95
N GLN A 156 -9.90 -3.44 9.44
CA GLN A 156 -10.91 -2.69 10.18
C GLN A 156 -12.04 -2.13 9.30
N CYS A 157 -11.79 -1.89 8.03
CA CYS A 157 -12.83 -1.44 7.09
C CYS A 157 -13.74 -2.58 6.62
N VAL A 158 -13.27 -3.83 6.69
CA VAL A 158 -13.98 -5.01 6.16
C VAL A 158 -14.56 -5.90 7.28
N ALA A 159 -14.05 -5.79 8.52
CA ALA A 159 -14.60 -6.44 9.72
C ALA A 159 -15.92 -5.80 10.17
#